data_AF-A0A0F9F5E7-F1
#
_entry.id   AF-A0A0F9F5E7-F1
#
_cell.length_a   1.000
_cell.length_b   1.000
_cell.length_c   1.000
_cell.angle_alpha   90.00
_cell.angle_beta   90.00
_cell.angle_gamma   90.00
#
_symmetry.space_group_name_H-M   'P 1'
#
loop_
_entity.id
_entity.type
_entity.pdbx_description
1 polymer ?
#
loop_
_entity_poly.entity_id
_entity_poly.type
_entity_poly.pdbx_seq_one_letter_code
_entity_poly.pdbx_strand_id
1 'polypeptide(L)' 'MKTSQALYEAIEGVKSLETAMVKDYNDPDTKPAGCLWIQERHHRVLEKRLVFEHMRDSLNEVE' A
#
# COMPACT_ATOMS: atom_id res chain seq x y z
N MET A 1 15.88 9.03 -15.77
CA MET A 1 15.41 9.27 -14.38
C MET A 1 13.89 9.40 -14.19
N LYS A 2 13.03 9.40 -15.24
CA LYS A 2 11.56 9.49 -15.03
C LYS A 2 10.93 8.22 -14.44
N THR A 3 11.54 7.05 -14.66
CA THR A 3 11.01 5.74 -14.21
C THR A 3 11.12 5.56 -12.69
N SER A 4 12.22 5.99 -12.08
CA SER A 4 12.44 5.86 -10.63
C SER A 4 11.47 6.75 -9.83
N GLN A 5 11.18 7.96 -10.31
CA GLN A 5 10.27 8.88 -9.63
C GLN A 5 8.82 8.36 -9.59
N ALA A 6 8.33 7.78 -10.69
CA ALA A 6 7.01 7.15 -10.73
C ALA A 6 6.89 5.98 -9.74
N LEU A 7 7.99 5.25 -9.49
CA LEU A 7 8.03 4.16 -8.52
C LEU A 7 7.94 4.68 -7.08
N TYR A 8 8.64 5.77 -6.75
CA TYR A 8 8.52 6.41 -5.43
C TYR A 8 7.12 6.98 -5.18
N GLU A 9 6.52 7.63 -6.20
CA GLU A 9 5.15 8.14 -6.12
C GLU A 9 4.13 7.00 -5.92
N ALA A 10 4.33 5.85 -6.58
CA ALA A 10 3.50 4.68 -6.38
C ALA A 10 3.62 4.11 -4.95
N ILE A 11 4.84 4.03 -4.39
CA ILE A 11 5.07 3.58 -3.01
C ILE A 11 4.38 4.50 -2.00
N GLU A 12 4.52 5.82 -2.16
CA GLU A 12 3.88 6.79 -1.27
C GLU A 12 2.34 6.78 -1.39
N GLY A 13 1.81 6.59 -2.60
CA GLY A 13 0.36 6.42 -2.83
C GLY A 13 -0.20 5.19 -2.10
N VAL A 14 0.54 4.07 -2.12
CA VAL A 14 0.17 2.83 -1.40
C VAL A 14 0.17 3.03 0.12
N LYS A 15 1.17 3.74 0.69
CA LYS A 15 1.20 4.08 2.14
C LYS A 15 0.03 4.97 2.57
N SER A 16 -0.35 5.93 1.73
CA SER A 16 -1.49 6.81 2.00
C SER A 16 -2.81 6.04 2.04
N LEU A 17 -3.00 5.10 1.10
CA LEU A 17 -4.14 4.18 1.09
C LEU A 17 -4.15 3.29 2.35
N GLU A 18 -3.01 2.72 2.72
CA GLU A 18 -2.86 1.92 3.95
C GLU A 18 -3.34 2.69 5.18
N THR A 19 -2.92 3.96 5.31
CA THR A 19 -3.28 4.85 6.43
C THR A 19 -4.77 5.19 6.45
N ALA A 20 -5.36 5.47 5.28
CA ALA A 20 -6.79 5.75 5.17
C ALA A 20 -7.65 4.54 5.58
N MET A 21 -7.19 3.33 5.27
CA MET A 21 -7.89 2.09 5.61
C MET A 21 -7.81 1.73 7.09
N VAL A 22 -6.70 2.05 7.78
CA VAL A 22 -6.57 1.85 9.23
C VAL A 22 -7.52 2.76 10.01
N LYS A 23 -7.80 3.98 9.51
CA LYS A 23 -8.81 4.87 10.12
C LYS A 23 -10.21 4.26 10.11
N ASP A 24 -10.55 3.55 9.05
CA ASP A 24 -11.87 2.92 8.84
C ASP A 24 -12.07 1.68 9.72
N TYR A 25 -10.97 1.03 10.13
CA TYR A 25 -10.98 -0.19 10.96
C TYR A 25 -11.38 0.06 12.44
N ASN A 26 -11.17 1.29 12.92
CA ASN A 26 -11.50 1.69 14.30
C ASN A 26 -12.88 2.35 14.42
N ASP A 27 -13.63 2.45 13.32
CA ASP A 27 -14.99 2.98 13.32
C ASP A 27 -15.97 1.92 13.88
N PRO A 28 -16.71 2.20 14.97
CA PRO A 28 -17.67 1.25 15.54
C PRO A 28 -18.87 0.94 14.63
N ASP A 29 -19.17 1.77 13.61
CA ASP A 29 -20.36 1.65 12.77
C ASP A 29 -20.18 0.73 11.54
N THR A 30 -18.95 0.38 11.14
CA THR A 30 -18.64 -0.44 9.94
C THR A 30 -18.63 -1.95 10.17
N LYS A 31 -18.99 -2.42 11.37
CA LYS A 31 -18.67 -3.77 11.89
C LYS A 31 -19.32 -5.02 11.29
N PRO A 32 -20.52 -5.06 10.65
CA PRO A 32 -21.07 -6.38 10.28
C PRO A 32 -20.52 -6.98 8.97
N ALA A 33 -19.94 -6.17 8.07
CA ALA A 33 -19.41 -6.66 6.78
C ALA A 33 -18.21 -5.85 6.25
N GLY A 34 -18.02 -4.60 6.72
CA GLY A 34 -16.93 -3.72 6.27
C GLY A 34 -15.54 -4.22 6.68
N CYS A 35 -15.40 -4.78 7.89
CA CYS A 35 -14.08 -5.16 8.42
C CYS A 35 -13.36 -6.25 7.61
N LEU A 36 -14.06 -7.28 7.12
CA LEU A 36 -13.43 -8.33 6.32
C LEU A 36 -12.97 -7.82 4.96
N TRP A 37 -13.79 -6.97 4.31
CA TRP A 37 -13.44 -6.35 3.04
C TRP A 37 -12.27 -5.37 3.21
N ILE A 38 -12.26 -4.57 4.28
CA ILE A 38 -11.15 -3.65 4.62
C ILE A 38 -9.87 -4.44 4.91
N GLN A 39 -9.93 -5.52 5.68
CA GLN A 39 -8.77 -6.39 5.95
C GLN A 39 -8.20 -7.01 4.67
N GLU A 40 -9.05 -7.57 3.81
CA GLU A 40 -8.63 -8.18 2.55
C GLU A 40 -7.97 -7.13 1.64
N ARG A 41 -8.56 -5.95 1.55
CA ARG A 41 -8.03 -4.84 0.75
C ARG A 41 -6.70 -4.33 1.32
N HIS A 42 -6.56 -4.25 2.64
CA HIS A 42 -5.33 -3.78 3.31
C HIS A 42 -4.19 -4.76 3.06
N HIS A 43 -4.47 -6.06 3.17
CA HIS A 43 -3.51 -7.11 2.84
C HIS A 43 -3.01 -7.00 1.38
N ARG A 44 -3.92 -6.82 0.42
CA ARG A 44 -3.56 -6.64 -1.01
C ARG A 44 -2.70 -5.39 -1.23
N VAL A 45 -2.96 -4.30 -0.50
CA VAL A 45 -2.17 -3.06 -0.57
C VAL A 45 -0.74 -3.31 -0.05
N LEU A 46 -0.59 -4.02 1.07
CA LEU A 46 0.71 -4.41 1.61
C LEU A 46 1.52 -5.28 0.63
N GLU A 47 0.88 -6.26 0.00
CA GLU A 47 1.53 -7.10 -1.01
C GLU A 47 2.09 -6.27 -2.17
N LYS A 48 1.32 -5.28 -2.66
CA LYS A 48 1.79 -4.39 -3.74
C LYS A 48 2.92 -3.48 -3.28
N ARG A 49 2.91 -3.01 -2.02
CA ARG A 49 4.02 -2.23 -1.45
C ARG A 49 5.32 -3.02 -1.51
N LEU A 50 5.30 -4.27 -1.07
CA LEU A 50 6.47 -5.16 -1.07
C LEU A 50 7.02 -5.38 -2.47
N VAL A 51 6.15 -5.56 -3.49
CA VAL A 51 6.60 -5.70 -4.88
C VAL A 51 7.31 -4.43 -5.35
N PHE A 52 6.78 -3.24 -5.05
CA PHE A 52 7.42 -1.99 -5.44
C PHE A 52 8.73 -1.72 -4.69
N GLU A 53 8.82 -2.07 -3.41
CA GLU A 53 10.05 -1.99 -2.63
C GLU A 53 11.14 -2.90 -3.22
N HIS A 54 10.82 -4.15 -3.56
CA HIS A 54 11.78 -5.04 -4.23
C HIS A 54 12.22 -4.50 -5.59
N MET A 55 11.29 -3.97 -6.41
CA MET A 55 11.65 -3.37 -7.70
C MET A 55 12.59 -2.16 -7.53
N ARG A 56 12.38 -1.34 -6.50
CA ARG A 56 13.28 -0.21 -6.19
C ARG A 56 14.66 -0.72 -5.80
N ASP A 57 14.73 -1.72 -4.92
CA ASP A 57 15.99 -2.25 -4.43
C ASP A 57 16.78 -2.90 -5.56
N SER A 58 16.13 -3.69 -6.43
CA SER A 58 16.76 -4.24 -7.64
C SER A 58 17.24 -3.18 -8.64
N LEU A 59 16.58 -2.02 -8.73
CA LEU A 59 17.04 -0.93 -9.59
C LEU A 59 18.26 -0.22 -8.99
N ASN A 60 18.33 -0.10 -7.67
CA ASN A 60 19.43 0.56 -6.97
C ASN A 60 20.68 -0.34 -6.85
N GLU A 61 20.56 -1.66 -6.96
CA GLU A 61 21.70 -2.60 -6.98
C GLU A 61 22.45 -2.64 -8.33
N VAL A 62 21.85 -2.10 -9.39
CA VAL A 62 22.40 -2.09 -10.76
C VAL A 62 23.13 -0.77 -11.07
N GLU A 63 22.99 0.25 -10.22
CA GLU A 63 23.81 1.48 -10.21
C GLU A 63 25.09 1.30 -9.37
#